data_AF-A0A4R2PWF3-F1
#
_entry.id   AF-A0A4R2PWF3-F1
#
_cell.length_a   1.000
_cell.length_b   1.000
_cell.length_c   1.000
_cell.angle_alpha   90.00
_cell.angle_beta   90.00
_cell.angle_gamma   90.00
#
_symmetry.space_group_name_H-M   'P 1'
#
loop_
_entity.id
_entity.type
_entity.pdbx_description
1 polymer ?
#
loop_
_entity_poly.entity_id
_entity_poly.type
_entity_poly.pdbx_seq_one_letter_code
_entity_poly.pdbx_strand_id
1 'polypeptide(L)'
;MTYAYGSKGFRVPNRFVPHGIAQLAVGVVALTLGGLLLIDVQAVVARGGSALGWVRLGVGALMLSIGFAAVGVAVMRLTRLYMGRSAPADLTDTTPPAALADALRHRTNPHIGEPQGAVDRLIAAVFHRLQFIPEPLRYAALIAGHSALRVLAIALVTGLVYLIASSNLLPLSATEWNWFAALVALGQLLALIGWARSLGQPTRTVRTGPGALALSVVLALLAPAAIVWVSQNPTLTIPALPIDGLPWLIGLTVLAIAAPALVFAAVLVRAASADPQTDVSECAGQRQVTRQPLDLVFRFDQSMLEFRLLEIPNRQYAAIDPHLQREGDGSRGSFTGLRLVETQPEPLLLREKPLLFGWILALTALATAVSIAALAVLFIGARELSPAAWPEAGQAVLGFVALWVTGLGLFRAATLLRAEMWFRSKLVLLELQGTFQETRMVVGKGVHDSTMSENQMIRAELTERIWCAELLSSSFVGVTAASFRRPRHMLRLEMDDATLDAINRSLHEYEQGTQNVAGLQSQTDVETVQQFQALNAEALSQRHRVTGPNAAGGAPPSSDVEAVTYNAPHATPQRDNQ
;
A
#
# COMPACT_ATOMS: atom_id res chain seq x y z
N MET A 1 20.00 -10.74 -5.23
CA MET A 1 18.68 -10.38 -5.79
C MET A 1 18.21 -11.52 -6.68
N THR A 2 17.35 -12.39 -6.18
CA THR A 2 16.75 -13.48 -6.95
C THR A 2 15.59 -12.93 -7.78
N TYR A 3 15.90 -12.57 -9.03
CA TYR A 3 14.87 -12.42 -10.06
C TYR A 3 14.20 -13.78 -10.24
N ALA A 4 13.00 -13.95 -9.70
CA ALA A 4 12.15 -15.10 -9.99
C ALA A 4 11.70 -14.99 -11.45
N TYR A 5 12.54 -15.47 -12.37
CA TYR A 5 12.28 -15.53 -13.79
C TYR A 5 11.05 -16.40 -14.07
N GLY A 6 10.14 -15.82 -14.84
CA GLY A 6 8.90 -16.43 -15.31
C GLY A 6 8.35 -15.60 -16.45
N SER A 7 8.22 -16.19 -17.63
CA SER A 7 7.99 -15.51 -18.91
C SER A 7 6.60 -14.85 -19.07
N LYS A 8 5.67 -15.04 -18.13
CA LYS A 8 4.30 -14.49 -18.17
C LYS A 8 4.07 -13.48 -17.04
N GLY A 9 4.68 -12.29 -17.13
CA GLY A 9 4.37 -11.16 -16.24
C GLY A 9 3.33 -10.23 -16.86
N PHE A 10 2.49 -9.59 -16.03
CA PHE A 10 1.55 -8.57 -16.52
C PHE A 10 2.30 -7.43 -17.24
N ARG A 11 1.83 -7.11 -18.46
CA ARG A 11 2.33 -5.95 -19.21
C ARG A 11 1.46 -4.74 -18.90
N VAL A 12 1.93 -3.86 -18.02
CA VAL A 12 1.25 -2.60 -17.74
C VAL A 12 1.88 -1.47 -18.58
N PRO A 13 1.07 -0.67 -19.30
CA PRO A 13 1.59 0.45 -20.07
C PRO A 13 2.23 1.48 -19.14
N ASN A 14 3.38 2.01 -19.56
CA ASN A 14 4.07 3.02 -18.78
C ASN A 14 3.30 4.35 -18.84
N ARG A 15 2.66 4.73 -17.73
CA ARG A 15 1.90 5.98 -17.59
C ARG A 15 2.79 7.19 -17.30
N PHE A 16 4.06 7.00 -16.94
CA PHE A 16 4.97 8.09 -16.59
C PHE A 16 5.64 8.76 -17.79
N VAL A 17 5.44 8.26 -19.02
CA VAL A 17 6.10 8.80 -20.23
C VAL A 17 5.95 10.33 -20.37
N PRO A 18 4.76 10.95 -20.25
CA PRO A 18 4.64 12.41 -20.35
C PRO A 18 5.45 13.17 -19.29
N HIS A 19 5.55 12.62 -18.08
CA HIS A 19 6.34 13.21 -17.00
C HIS A 19 7.84 13.01 -17.23
N GLY A 20 8.23 11.88 -17.83
CA GLY A 20 9.60 11.63 -18.26
C GLY A 20 10.04 12.62 -19.34
N ILE A 21 9.20 12.88 -20.35
CA ILE A 21 9.46 13.87 -21.40
C ILE A 21 9.59 15.28 -20.81
N ALA A 22 8.65 15.67 -19.93
CA ALA A 22 8.69 16.94 -19.22
C ALA A 22 10.01 17.13 -18.44
N GLN A 23 10.44 16.12 -17.69
CA GLN A 23 11.68 16.18 -16.92
C GLN A 23 12.93 16.14 -17.80
N LEU A 24 12.87 15.42 -18.93
CA LEU A 24 13.92 15.44 -19.95
C LEU A 24 14.10 16.84 -20.52
N ALA A 25 13.00 17.55 -20.81
CA ALA A 25 13.04 18.92 -21.31
C ALA A 25 13.72 19.86 -20.29
N VAL A 26 13.35 19.80 -19.01
CA VAL A 26 14.05 20.57 -17.95
C VAL A 26 15.54 20.22 -17.89
N GLY A 27 15.87 18.93 -17.99
CA GLY A 27 17.25 18.46 -17.96
C GLY A 27 18.10 18.96 -19.14
N VAL A 28 17.57 18.89 -20.36
CA VAL A 28 18.23 19.39 -21.57
C VAL A 28 18.43 20.90 -21.49
N VAL A 29 17.41 21.65 -21.06
CA VAL A 29 17.55 23.11 -20.86
C VAL A 29 18.61 23.43 -19.81
N ALA A 30 18.63 22.73 -18.67
CA ALA A 30 19.66 22.93 -17.65
C ALA A 30 21.08 22.62 -18.17
N LEU A 31 21.25 21.55 -18.95
CA LEU A 31 22.54 21.19 -19.55
C LEU A 31 23.01 22.25 -20.57
N THR A 32 22.10 22.72 -21.43
CA THR A 32 22.43 23.74 -22.43
C THR A 32 22.80 25.07 -21.78
N LEU A 33 22.00 25.58 -20.84
CA LEU A 33 22.29 26.83 -20.13
C LEU A 33 23.57 26.72 -19.27
N GLY A 34 23.76 25.59 -18.57
CA GLY A 34 24.98 25.33 -17.80
C GLY A 34 26.23 25.29 -18.70
N GLY A 35 26.16 24.61 -19.85
CA GLY A 35 27.24 24.56 -20.84
C GLY A 35 27.58 25.95 -21.40
N LEU A 36 26.57 26.76 -21.73
CA LEU A 36 26.77 28.15 -22.18
C LEU A 36 27.48 29.00 -21.13
N LEU A 37 27.13 28.87 -19.85
CA LEU A 37 27.84 29.60 -18.77
C LEU A 37 29.31 29.19 -18.68
N LEU A 38 29.63 27.91 -18.83
CA LEU A 38 31.01 27.42 -18.76
C LEU A 38 31.87 27.92 -19.93
N ILE A 39 31.31 28.00 -21.13
CA ILE A 39 32.00 28.56 -22.30
C ILE A 39 32.31 30.04 -22.06
N ASP A 40 31.37 30.79 -21.46
CA ASP A 40 31.54 32.21 -21.16
C ASP A 40 32.61 32.49 -20.08
N VAL A 41 33.02 31.50 -19.27
CA VAL A 41 34.02 31.69 -18.19
C VAL A 41 35.36 32.19 -18.74
N GLN A 42 35.85 31.60 -19.83
CA GLN A 42 37.15 31.98 -20.41
C GLN A 42 37.17 33.46 -20.82
N ALA A 43 36.08 33.93 -21.43
CA ALA A 43 35.94 35.32 -21.87
C ALA A 43 35.88 36.31 -20.70
N VAL A 44 35.38 35.90 -19.53
CA VAL A 44 35.30 36.73 -18.31
C VAL A 44 36.65 36.79 -17.59
N VAL A 45 37.33 35.65 -17.49
CA VAL A 45 38.67 35.58 -16.88
C VAL A 45 39.68 36.38 -17.70
N ALA A 46 39.60 36.31 -19.03
CA ALA A 46 40.45 37.10 -19.93
C ALA A 46 40.25 38.62 -19.79
N ARG A 47 39.08 39.08 -19.32
CA ARG A 47 38.78 40.50 -19.04
C ARG A 47 39.21 40.94 -17.62
N GLY A 48 39.93 40.10 -16.88
CA GLY A 48 40.42 40.40 -15.53
C GLY A 48 39.43 40.11 -14.39
N GLY A 49 38.26 39.53 -14.69
CA GLY A 49 37.22 39.22 -13.70
C GLY A 49 37.35 37.83 -13.06
N SER A 50 38.48 37.52 -12.40
CA SER A 50 38.76 36.17 -11.86
C SER A 50 37.68 35.68 -10.89
N ALA A 51 37.22 36.53 -9.97
CA ALA A 51 36.17 36.18 -9.00
C ALA A 51 34.80 35.91 -9.67
N LEU A 52 34.41 36.70 -10.67
CA LEU A 52 33.17 36.49 -11.43
C LEU A 52 33.23 35.20 -12.26
N GLY A 53 34.41 34.89 -12.80
CA GLY A 53 34.67 33.62 -13.48
C GLY A 53 34.38 32.42 -12.59
N TRP A 54 34.83 32.45 -11.32
CA TRP A 54 34.55 31.39 -10.35
C TRP A 54 33.07 31.25 -10.00
N VAL A 55 32.34 32.36 -9.85
CA VAL A 55 30.90 32.32 -9.60
C VAL A 55 30.15 31.70 -10.79
N ARG A 56 30.47 32.12 -12.02
CA ARG A 56 29.87 31.55 -13.23
C ARG A 56 30.22 30.07 -13.42
N LEU A 57 31.45 29.68 -13.10
CA LEU A 57 31.88 28.29 -13.07
C LEU A 57 31.02 27.47 -12.09
N GLY A 58 30.85 27.97 -10.86
CA GLY A 58 30.05 27.32 -9.82
C GLY A 58 28.58 27.16 -10.22
N VAL A 59 27.96 28.22 -10.74
CA VAL A 59 26.57 28.19 -11.21
C VAL A 59 26.43 27.26 -12.42
N GLY A 60 27.35 27.32 -13.38
CA GLY A 60 27.37 26.42 -14.54
C GLY A 60 27.47 24.95 -14.12
N ALA A 61 28.37 24.62 -13.20
CA ALA A 61 28.51 23.27 -12.65
C ALA A 61 27.26 22.79 -11.88
N LEU A 62 26.61 23.68 -11.13
CA LEU A 62 25.34 23.39 -10.46
C LEU A 62 24.24 23.08 -11.49
N MET A 63 24.10 23.90 -12.54
CA MET A 63 23.10 23.68 -13.60
C MET A 63 23.35 22.38 -14.36
N LEU A 64 24.61 22.04 -14.67
CA LEU A 64 24.95 20.75 -15.26
C LEU A 64 24.57 19.59 -14.34
N SER A 65 24.86 19.69 -13.04
CA SER A 65 24.51 18.66 -12.06
C SER A 65 23.01 18.43 -11.97
N ILE A 66 22.22 19.53 -11.96
CA ILE A 66 20.77 19.49 -12.02
C ILE A 66 20.30 18.84 -13.33
N GLY A 67 20.92 19.21 -14.46
CA GLY A 67 20.61 18.67 -15.78
C GLY A 67 20.82 17.17 -15.88
N PHE A 68 21.99 16.67 -15.48
CA PHE A 68 22.28 15.24 -15.44
C PHE A 68 21.35 14.47 -14.50
N ALA A 69 21.08 15.01 -13.31
CA ALA A 69 20.14 14.39 -12.38
C ALA A 69 18.72 14.30 -12.97
N ALA A 70 18.25 15.38 -13.62
CA ALA A 70 16.94 15.40 -14.27
C ALA A 70 16.85 14.41 -15.44
N VAL A 71 17.87 14.35 -16.31
CA VAL A 71 17.95 13.38 -17.42
C VAL A 71 17.96 11.95 -16.88
N GLY A 72 18.76 11.67 -15.84
CA GLY A 72 18.82 10.34 -15.22
C GLY A 72 17.46 9.88 -14.70
N VAL A 73 16.74 10.74 -13.99
CA VAL A 73 15.37 10.43 -13.52
C VAL A 73 14.39 10.32 -14.69
N ALA A 74 14.52 11.15 -15.73
CA ALA A 74 13.67 11.11 -16.91
C ALA A 74 13.81 9.78 -17.67
N VAL A 75 15.04 9.29 -17.88
CA VAL A 75 15.29 8.00 -18.53
C VAL A 75 14.59 6.88 -17.75
N MET A 76 14.73 6.86 -16.42
CA MET A 76 14.04 5.87 -15.58
C MET A 76 12.51 5.94 -15.67
N ARG A 77 11.94 7.10 -15.97
CA ARG A 77 10.48 7.27 -16.19
C ARG A 77 10.04 6.89 -17.60
N LEU A 78 10.94 6.91 -18.58
CA LEU A 78 10.66 6.55 -19.97
C LEU A 78 10.84 5.06 -20.22
N THR A 79 11.67 4.38 -19.42
CA THR A 79 11.87 2.93 -19.52
C THR A 79 10.60 2.16 -19.14
N ARG A 80 10.55 0.88 -19.52
CA ARG A 80 9.39 0.02 -19.24
C ARG A 80 9.27 -0.26 -17.74
N LEU A 81 8.04 -0.24 -17.25
CA LEU A 81 7.73 -0.69 -15.89
C LEU A 81 7.75 -2.23 -15.87
N TYR A 82 8.56 -2.81 -14.99
CA TYR A 82 8.62 -4.26 -14.79
C TYR A 82 7.89 -4.62 -13.50
N MET A 83 6.91 -5.52 -13.60
CA MET A 83 6.24 -6.16 -12.46
C MET A 83 6.91 -7.51 -12.18
N GLY A 84 7.28 -7.75 -10.93
CA GLY A 84 7.65 -9.09 -10.46
C GLY A 84 6.42 -9.97 -10.23
N ARG A 85 6.62 -11.29 -10.05
CA ARG A 85 5.53 -12.26 -9.80
C ARG A 85 4.73 -11.99 -8.51
N SER A 86 5.36 -11.37 -7.52
CA SER A 86 4.72 -11.00 -6.24
C SER A 86 4.24 -9.55 -6.20
N ALA A 87 4.25 -8.85 -7.33
CA ALA A 87 3.68 -7.51 -7.45
C ALA A 87 2.18 -7.60 -7.81
N PRO A 88 1.32 -6.72 -7.26
CA PRO A 88 1.60 -5.66 -6.26
C PRO A 88 1.84 -6.20 -4.84
N ALA A 89 2.22 -5.34 -3.88
CA ALA A 89 2.41 -5.70 -2.47
C ALA A 89 1.16 -6.36 -1.83
N ASP A 90 1.31 -7.09 -0.74
CA ASP A 90 0.17 -7.70 -0.03
C ASP A 90 -0.70 -6.64 0.66
N LEU A 91 -2.00 -6.93 0.87
CA LEU A 91 -2.88 -6.05 1.65
C LEU A 91 -2.51 -6.06 3.15
N THR A 92 -1.83 -7.12 3.59
CA THR A 92 -1.38 -7.29 4.98
C THR A 92 -0.27 -6.35 5.40
N ASP A 93 0.44 -5.75 4.44
CA ASP A 93 1.46 -4.73 4.73
C ASP A 93 0.83 -3.47 5.36
N THR A 94 -0.46 -3.22 5.11
CA THR A 94 -1.21 -2.10 5.67
C THR A 94 -2.26 -2.49 6.69
N THR A 95 -2.89 -3.65 6.49
CA THR A 95 -4.13 -4.00 7.18
C THR A 95 -3.99 -5.41 7.73
N PRO A 96 -4.09 -5.61 9.05
CA PRO A 96 -3.95 -6.94 9.62
C PRO A 96 -5.03 -7.89 9.06
N PRO A 97 -4.75 -9.19 8.90
CA PRO A 97 -5.71 -10.16 8.37
C PRO A 97 -7.08 -10.15 9.08
N ALA A 98 -7.07 -9.91 10.40
CA ALA A 98 -8.30 -9.78 11.18
C ALA A 98 -9.19 -8.61 10.71
N ALA A 99 -8.60 -7.45 10.43
CA ALA A 99 -9.35 -6.29 9.92
C ALA A 99 -9.84 -6.50 8.48
N LEU A 100 -9.15 -7.31 7.67
CA LEU A 100 -9.64 -7.71 6.34
C LEU A 100 -10.82 -8.69 6.45
N ALA A 101 -10.78 -9.62 7.39
CA ALA A 101 -11.92 -10.49 7.67
C ALA A 101 -13.12 -9.68 8.18
N ASP A 102 -12.90 -8.74 9.10
CA ASP A 102 -13.94 -7.85 9.62
C ASP A 102 -14.51 -6.92 8.54
N ALA A 103 -13.69 -6.52 7.56
CA ALA A 103 -14.13 -5.76 6.39
C ALA A 103 -15.20 -6.53 5.60
N LEU A 104 -15.00 -7.83 5.38
CA LEU A 104 -15.97 -8.70 4.71
C LEU A 104 -17.20 -8.97 5.57
N ARG A 105 -17.01 -9.33 6.85
CA ARG A 105 -18.12 -9.65 7.78
C ARG A 105 -19.06 -8.48 7.99
N HIS A 106 -18.50 -7.29 8.22
CA HIS A 106 -19.26 -6.10 8.62
C HIS A 106 -19.46 -5.12 7.46
N ARG A 107 -19.01 -5.44 6.24
CA ARG A 107 -19.13 -4.57 5.06
C ARG A 107 -18.50 -3.19 5.28
N THR A 108 -17.31 -3.20 5.89
CA THR A 108 -16.58 -1.97 6.25
C THR A 108 -15.28 -1.86 5.45
N ASN A 109 -14.76 -0.64 5.30
CA ASN A 109 -13.44 -0.42 4.71
C ASN A 109 -12.44 0.03 5.79
N PRO A 110 -11.42 -0.77 6.11
CA PRO A 110 -10.48 -0.48 7.19
C PRO A 110 -9.56 0.73 6.92
N HIS A 111 -9.46 1.19 5.66
CA HIS A 111 -8.64 2.36 5.31
C HIS A 111 -9.38 3.71 5.43
N ILE A 112 -10.70 3.66 5.60
CA ILE A 112 -11.51 4.86 5.87
C ILE A 112 -11.45 5.11 7.38
N GLY A 113 -10.44 5.88 7.80
CA GLY A 113 -10.28 6.32 9.19
C GLY A 113 -10.80 7.73 9.40
N GLU A 114 -11.25 8.03 10.61
CA GLU A 114 -11.65 9.37 10.99
C GLU A 114 -10.44 10.34 10.98
N PRO A 115 -10.62 11.57 10.49
CA PRO A 115 -9.58 12.59 10.52
C PRO A 115 -9.22 12.97 11.98
N GLN A 116 -7.93 12.94 12.28
CA GLN A 116 -7.39 13.30 13.59
C GLN A 116 -6.88 14.74 13.58
N GLY A 117 -7.60 15.64 14.25
CA GLY A 117 -7.20 17.05 14.39
C GLY A 117 -8.27 18.03 13.92
N ALA A 118 -8.22 19.27 14.43
CA ALA A 118 -9.25 20.27 14.13
C ALA A 118 -9.28 20.68 12.65
N VAL A 119 -8.12 20.91 12.04
CA VAL A 119 -8.00 21.30 10.63
C VAL A 119 -8.39 20.15 9.71
N ASP A 120 -7.94 18.93 10.01
CA ASP A 120 -8.30 17.75 9.23
C ASP A 120 -9.80 17.47 9.27
N ARG A 121 -10.43 17.59 10.44
CA ARG A 121 -11.89 17.49 10.59
C ARG A 121 -12.62 18.57 9.80
N LEU A 122 -12.12 19.82 9.81
CA LEU A 122 -12.70 20.91 9.03
C LEU A 122 -12.63 20.61 7.52
N ILE A 123 -11.46 20.22 7.02
CA ILE A 123 -11.28 19.86 5.60
C ILE A 123 -12.18 18.69 5.24
N ALA A 124 -12.24 17.67 6.09
CA ALA A 124 -13.07 16.49 5.87
C ALA A 124 -14.58 16.78 5.97
N ALA A 125 -15.00 17.75 6.79
CA ALA A 125 -16.39 18.19 6.87
C ALA A 125 -16.82 18.94 5.62
N VAL A 126 -15.96 19.80 5.07
CA VAL A 126 -16.25 20.55 3.83
C VAL A 126 -16.15 19.64 2.60
N PHE A 127 -15.14 18.76 2.57
CA PHE A 127 -14.83 17.89 1.43
C PHE A 127 -14.95 16.40 1.82
N HIS A 128 -16.16 15.96 2.14
CA HIS A 128 -16.44 14.58 2.59
C HIS A 128 -15.84 13.49 1.68
N ARG A 129 -15.84 13.71 0.35
CA ARG A 129 -15.31 12.73 -0.61
C ARG A 129 -13.80 12.46 -0.51
N LEU A 130 -13.06 13.35 0.16
CA LEU A 130 -11.62 13.18 0.39
C LEU A 130 -11.31 12.01 1.35
N GLN A 131 -12.29 11.52 2.10
CA GLN A 131 -12.10 10.38 2.99
C GLN A 131 -12.04 9.04 2.23
N PHE A 132 -12.62 8.99 1.03
CA PHE A 132 -12.78 7.78 0.22
C PHE A 132 -11.66 7.57 -0.81
N ILE A 133 -10.68 8.47 -0.87
CA ILE A 133 -9.51 8.32 -1.74
C ILE A 133 -8.35 7.65 -0.98
N PRO A 134 -7.37 7.05 -1.70
CA PRO A 134 -6.23 6.42 -1.06
C PRO A 134 -5.45 7.38 -0.15
N GLU A 135 -4.85 6.84 0.91
CA GLU A 135 -4.16 7.62 1.94
C GLU A 135 -3.09 8.59 1.39
N PRO A 136 -2.23 8.24 0.40
CA PRO A 136 -1.25 9.17 -0.13
C PRO A 136 -1.85 10.41 -0.80
N LEU A 137 -3.02 10.28 -1.44
CA LEU A 137 -3.71 11.42 -2.06
C LEU A 137 -4.44 12.26 -1.00
N ARG A 138 -5.06 11.61 -0.02
CA ARG A 138 -5.64 12.28 1.15
C ARG A 138 -4.58 13.11 1.87
N TYR A 139 -3.40 12.51 2.10
CA TYR A 139 -2.23 13.17 2.70
C TYR A 139 -1.80 14.41 1.91
N ALA A 140 -1.67 14.30 0.58
CA ALA A 140 -1.30 15.42 -0.28
C ALA A 140 -2.31 16.58 -0.19
N ALA A 141 -3.61 16.29 -0.16
CA ALA A 141 -4.65 17.29 0.02
C ALA A 141 -4.62 17.94 1.41
N LEU A 142 -4.43 17.15 2.48
CA LEU A 142 -4.32 17.67 3.84
C LEU A 142 -3.10 18.60 3.98
N ILE A 143 -1.94 18.22 3.46
CA ILE A 143 -0.75 19.10 3.48
C ILE A 143 -1.00 20.38 2.69
N ALA A 144 -1.63 20.27 1.51
CA ALA A 144 -1.96 21.43 0.70
C ALA A 144 -2.90 22.39 1.48
N GLY A 145 -3.94 21.85 2.11
CA GLY A 145 -4.86 22.60 2.97
C GLY A 145 -4.17 23.29 4.15
N HIS A 146 -3.32 22.55 4.89
CA HIS A 146 -2.54 23.12 5.99
C HIS A 146 -1.58 24.22 5.53
N SER A 147 -0.91 24.02 4.39
CA SER A 147 0.00 25.02 3.84
C SER A 147 -0.75 26.30 3.43
N ALA A 148 -1.88 26.16 2.75
CA ALA A 148 -2.71 27.30 2.38
C ALA A 148 -3.25 28.06 3.60
N LEU A 149 -3.74 27.34 4.61
CA LEU A 149 -4.24 27.95 5.85
C LEU A 149 -3.13 28.67 6.61
N ARG A 150 -1.93 28.08 6.69
CA ARG A 150 -0.75 28.71 7.31
C ARG A 150 -0.39 30.02 6.62
N VAL A 151 -0.29 29.99 5.30
CA VAL A 151 0.10 31.15 4.49
C VAL A 151 -0.95 32.24 4.61
N LEU A 152 -2.24 31.88 4.56
CA LEU A 152 -3.36 32.81 4.74
C LEU A 152 -3.34 33.47 6.13
N ALA A 153 -3.12 32.69 7.19
CA ALA A 153 -3.03 33.22 8.55
C ALA A 153 -1.86 34.20 8.69
N ILE A 154 -0.68 33.86 8.15
CA ILE A 154 0.48 34.76 8.15
C ILE A 154 0.15 36.03 7.34
N ALA A 155 -0.45 35.91 6.16
CA ALA A 155 -0.81 37.06 5.33
C ALA A 155 -1.80 38.00 6.03
N LEU A 156 -2.79 37.47 6.74
CA LEU A 156 -3.72 38.27 7.55
C LEU A 156 -3.01 39.00 8.69
N VAL A 157 -2.11 38.32 9.41
CA VAL A 157 -1.32 38.96 10.48
C VAL A 157 -0.42 40.05 9.90
N THR A 158 0.27 39.78 8.79
CA THR A 158 1.09 40.77 8.09
C THR A 158 0.26 41.97 7.62
N GLY A 159 -0.94 41.75 7.10
CA GLY A 159 -1.89 42.82 6.74
C GLY A 159 -2.34 43.64 7.94
N LEU A 160 -2.59 43.01 9.09
CA LEU A 160 -2.91 43.72 10.33
C LEU A 160 -1.74 44.56 10.83
N VAL A 161 -0.52 44.02 10.80
CA VAL A 161 0.71 44.76 11.15
C VAL A 161 0.88 45.97 10.24
N TYR A 162 0.62 45.81 8.93
CA TYR A 162 0.60 46.93 7.98
C TYR A 162 -0.41 48.00 8.36
N LEU A 163 -1.64 47.62 8.71
CA LEU A 163 -2.65 48.57 9.15
C LEU A 163 -2.23 49.32 10.42
N ILE A 164 -1.73 48.62 11.46
CA ILE A 164 -1.28 49.20 12.74
C ILE A 164 -0.17 50.23 12.53
N ALA A 165 0.82 49.89 11.70
CA ALA A 165 1.94 50.78 11.44
C ALA A 165 1.55 51.93 10.50
N SER A 166 0.61 51.73 9.57
CA SER A 166 0.04 52.83 8.77
C SER A 166 -0.80 53.81 9.59
N SER A 167 -1.44 53.35 10.67
CA SER A 167 -2.17 54.21 11.62
C SER A 167 -1.26 54.91 12.64
N ASN A 168 0.07 54.83 12.46
CA ASN A 168 1.08 55.44 13.30
C ASN A 168 1.07 54.97 14.77
N LEU A 169 0.46 53.81 15.06
CA LEU A 169 0.47 53.19 16.39
C LEU A 169 1.79 52.46 16.67
N LEU A 170 2.45 52.00 15.61
CA LEU A 170 3.78 51.42 15.63
C LEU A 170 4.59 52.04 14.48
N PRO A 171 5.24 53.20 14.67
CA PRO A 171 5.93 53.88 13.59
C PRO A 171 7.14 53.05 13.13
N LEU A 172 6.99 52.39 11.99
CA LEU A 172 8.06 51.64 11.33
C LEU A 172 8.62 52.50 10.19
N SER A 173 9.92 52.75 10.24
CA SER A 173 10.69 53.32 9.13
C SER A 173 10.73 52.37 7.93
N ALA A 174 11.08 52.90 6.75
CA ALA A 174 11.17 52.11 5.53
C ALA A 174 12.15 50.92 5.63
N THR A 175 13.26 51.09 6.37
CA THR A 175 14.27 50.04 6.59
C THR A 175 13.74 48.93 7.48
N GLU A 176 13.04 49.26 8.57
CA GLU A 176 12.42 48.29 9.48
C GLU A 176 11.31 47.50 8.78
N TRP A 177 10.51 48.18 7.96
CA TRP A 177 9.52 47.54 7.08
C TRP A 177 10.15 46.53 6.13
N ASN A 178 11.29 46.88 5.54
CA ASN A 178 12.00 46.01 4.62
C ASN A 178 12.50 44.73 5.30
N TRP A 179 13.04 44.86 6.52
CA TRP A 179 13.44 43.72 7.34
C TRP A 179 12.27 42.83 7.76
N PHE A 180 11.16 43.43 8.18
CA PHE A 180 9.95 42.68 8.51
C PHE A 180 9.44 41.89 7.30
N ALA A 181 9.33 42.55 6.13
CA ALA A 181 8.90 41.90 4.90
C ALA A 181 9.85 40.74 4.52
N ALA A 182 11.17 40.94 4.63
CA ALA A 182 12.16 39.90 4.35
C ALA A 182 12.07 38.69 5.30
N LEU A 183 11.86 38.93 6.60
CA LEU A 183 11.70 37.84 7.59
C LEU A 183 10.43 37.03 7.35
N VAL A 184 9.31 37.69 7.05
CA VAL A 184 8.06 36.99 6.70
C VAL A 184 8.22 36.24 5.38
N ALA A 185 8.83 36.85 4.37
CA ALA A 185 9.15 36.22 3.09
C ALA A 185 10.01 34.94 3.28
N LEU A 186 11.04 35.00 4.13
CA LEU A 186 11.84 33.83 4.48
C LEU A 186 11.00 32.74 5.14
N GLY A 187 10.11 33.10 6.07
CA GLY A 187 9.17 32.16 6.69
C GLY A 187 8.26 31.46 5.66
N GLN A 188 7.76 32.21 4.66
CA GLN A 188 6.96 31.66 3.57
C GLN A 188 7.77 30.74 2.65
N LEU A 189 9.02 31.09 2.34
CA LEU A 189 9.93 30.24 1.58
C LEU A 189 10.19 28.91 2.29
N LEU A 190 10.45 28.94 3.60
CA LEU A 190 10.63 27.74 4.41
C LEU A 190 9.36 26.88 4.47
N ALA A 191 8.18 27.50 4.56
CA ALA A 191 6.91 26.79 4.49
C ALA A 191 6.71 26.10 3.13
N LEU A 192 7.04 26.78 2.03
CA LEU A 192 6.99 26.24 0.67
C LEU A 192 7.97 25.07 0.47
N ILE A 193 9.20 25.17 1.00
CA ILE A 193 10.18 24.08 1.00
C ILE A 193 9.65 22.88 1.80
N GLY A 194 9.07 23.13 2.97
CA GLY A 194 8.44 22.11 3.81
C GLY A 194 7.34 21.38 3.05
N TRP A 195 6.42 22.13 2.43
CA TRP A 195 5.32 21.58 1.61
C TRP A 195 5.84 20.70 0.46
N ALA A 196 6.76 21.21 -0.36
CA ALA A 196 7.30 20.47 -1.50
C ALA A 196 8.04 19.19 -1.08
N ARG A 197 8.71 19.20 0.09
CA ARG A 197 9.36 18.01 0.67
C ARG A 197 8.35 16.98 1.15
N SER A 198 7.28 17.41 1.83
CA SER A 198 6.27 16.49 2.37
C SER A 198 5.55 15.70 1.27
N LEU A 199 5.31 16.29 0.10
CA LEU A 199 4.73 15.58 -1.06
C LEU A 199 5.58 14.41 -1.57
N GLY A 200 6.86 14.33 -1.20
CA GLY A 200 7.76 13.23 -1.56
C GLY A 200 7.78 12.06 -0.58
N GLN A 201 7.08 12.14 0.56
CA GLN A 201 7.12 11.12 1.62
C GLN A 201 5.84 10.26 1.59
N PRO A 202 5.92 8.96 1.28
CA PRO A 202 4.74 8.15 0.95
C PRO A 202 3.89 7.70 2.15
N THR A 203 4.30 7.90 3.41
CA THR A 203 3.65 7.25 4.56
C THR A 203 3.76 8.00 5.90
N ARG A 204 4.12 9.29 5.93
CA ARG A 204 4.03 10.02 7.21
C ARG A 204 2.59 10.43 7.43
N THR A 205 2.02 10.15 8.59
CA THR A 205 0.83 10.88 9.05
C THR A 205 1.20 12.36 9.17
N VAL A 206 0.36 13.28 8.66
CA VAL A 206 0.61 14.72 8.84
C VAL A 206 0.41 15.02 10.33
N ARG A 207 1.44 14.89 11.15
CA ARG A 207 1.47 15.56 12.46
C ARG A 207 1.95 16.99 12.27
N THR A 208 1.27 17.78 11.42
CA THR A 208 1.31 19.24 11.58
C THR A 208 0.37 19.55 12.73
N GLY A 209 0.87 19.31 13.94
CA GLY A 209 0.13 19.70 15.14
C GLY A 209 -0.20 21.19 15.08
N PRO A 210 -1.29 21.63 15.73
CA PRO A 210 -1.70 23.04 15.78
C PRO A 210 -0.56 23.97 16.25
N GLY A 211 0.43 23.43 16.97
CA GLY A 211 1.64 24.14 17.38
C GLY A 211 2.45 24.76 16.24
N ALA A 212 2.52 24.16 15.04
CA ALA A 212 3.29 24.76 13.93
C ALA A 212 2.59 26.00 13.34
N LEU A 213 1.26 25.98 13.26
CA LEU A 213 0.44 27.12 12.87
C LEU A 213 0.53 28.22 13.94
N ALA A 214 0.31 27.87 15.20
CA ALA A 214 0.38 28.80 16.33
C ALA A 214 1.76 29.46 16.42
N LEU A 215 2.85 28.69 16.33
CA LEU A 215 4.21 29.22 16.33
C LEU A 215 4.44 30.21 15.19
N SER A 216 3.91 29.93 13.99
CA SER A 216 4.08 30.81 12.83
C SER A 216 3.33 32.14 13.02
N VAL A 217 2.12 32.08 13.56
CA VAL A 217 1.31 33.27 13.86
C VAL A 217 1.94 34.10 14.98
N VAL A 218 2.37 33.45 16.06
CA VAL A 218 3.06 34.12 17.18
C VAL A 218 4.36 34.76 16.69
N LEU A 219 5.15 34.06 15.88
CA LEU A 219 6.39 34.60 15.33
C LEU A 219 6.12 35.80 14.41
N ALA A 220 5.09 35.72 13.56
CA ALA A 220 4.70 36.84 12.69
C ALA A 220 4.21 38.07 13.48
N LEU A 221 3.59 37.86 14.64
CA LEU A 221 3.14 38.94 15.53
C LEU A 221 4.28 39.54 16.38
N LEU A 222 5.21 38.70 16.84
CA LEU A 222 6.35 39.13 17.66
C LEU A 222 7.46 39.78 16.82
N ALA A 223 7.62 39.38 15.57
CA ALA A 223 8.64 39.92 14.66
C ALA A 223 8.66 41.46 14.58
N PRO A 224 7.55 42.18 14.34
CA PRO A 224 7.58 43.65 14.27
C PRO A 224 7.93 44.29 15.61
N ALA A 225 7.44 43.75 16.73
CA ALA A 225 7.79 44.24 18.06
C ALA A 225 9.28 44.04 18.38
N ALA A 226 9.85 42.90 18.00
CA ALA A 226 11.27 42.64 18.14
C ALA A 226 12.13 43.59 17.29
N ILE A 227 11.71 43.90 16.05
CA ILE A 227 12.40 44.86 15.18
C ILE A 227 12.42 46.26 15.80
N VAL A 228 11.27 46.73 16.31
CA VAL A 228 11.16 48.02 16.99
C VAL A 228 12.00 48.05 18.28
N TRP A 229 12.01 46.97 19.04
CA TRP A 229 12.85 46.88 20.24
C TRP A 229 14.34 46.97 19.89
N VAL A 230 14.78 46.30 18.81
CA VAL A 230 16.17 46.38 18.34
C VAL A 230 16.51 47.80 17.86
N SER A 231 15.59 48.47 17.14
CA SER A 231 15.86 49.80 16.59
C SER A 231 15.90 50.91 17.64
N GLN A 232 15.20 50.73 18.76
CA GLN A 232 15.23 51.65 19.90
C GLN A 232 16.50 51.52 20.75
N ASN A 233 17.28 50.45 20.59
CA ASN A 233 18.52 50.26 21.34
C ASN A 233 19.64 51.16 20.77
N PRO A 234 20.18 52.12 21.55
CA PRO A 234 21.16 53.09 21.05
C PRO A 234 22.52 52.46 20.66
N THR A 235 22.77 51.22 21.06
CA THR A 235 23.99 50.46 20.72
C THR A 235 23.87 49.65 19.44
N LEU A 236 22.66 49.45 18.90
CA LEU A 236 22.39 48.58 17.76
C LEU A 236 21.75 49.38 16.63
N THR A 237 22.49 49.61 15.54
CA THR A 237 21.93 50.21 14.32
C THR A 237 21.53 49.10 13.36
N ILE A 238 20.28 49.13 12.88
CA ILE A 238 19.79 48.18 11.88
C ILE A 238 20.32 48.62 10.50
N PRO A 239 21.18 47.83 9.83
CA PRO A 239 21.67 48.20 8.51
C PRO A 239 20.56 48.11 7.47
N ALA A 240 20.60 48.95 6.45
CA ALA A 240 19.69 48.84 5.32
C ALA A 240 19.91 47.50 4.60
N LEU A 241 18.84 46.72 4.45
CA LEU A 241 18.90 45.47 3.72
C LEU A 241 19.11 45.79 2.22
N PRO A 242 20.10 45.19 1.54
CA PRO A 242 20.37 45.49 0.13
C PRO A 242 19.33 44.88 -0.83
N ILE A 243 18.32 44.18 -0.31
CA ILE A 243 17.26 43.52 -1.06
C ILE A 243 15.92 44.09 -0.61
N ASP A 244 15.05 44.43 -1.55
CA ASP A 244 13.68 44.84 -1.28
C ASP A 244 12.82 43.62 -0.95
N GLY A 245 12.41 43.48 0.31
CA GLY A 245 11.63 42.36 0.84
C GLY A 245 10.15 42.39 0.44
N LEU A 246 9.58 43.53 0.06
CA LEU A 246 8.15 43.64 -0.28
C LEU A 246 7.76 42.83 -1.52
N PRO A 247 8.48 42.90 -2.67
CA PRO A 247 8.20 42.04 -3.82
C PRO A 247 8.30 40.54 -3.48
N TRP A 248 9.28 40.15 -2.66
CA TRP A 248 9.44 38.76 -2.23
C TRP A 248 8.31 38.29 -1.32
N LEU A 249 7.87 39.13 -0.39
CA LEU A 249 6.73 38.84 0.47
C LEU A 249 5.48 38.55 -0.37
N ILE A 250 5.16 39.44 -1.31
CA ILE A 250 3.98 39.29 -2.17
C ILE A 250 4.13 38.06 -3.07
N GLY A 251 5.25 37.95 -3.79
CA GLY A 251 5.51 36.85 -4.72
C GLY A 251 5.49 35.47 -4.05
N LEU A 252 6.15 35.32 -2.90
CA LEU A 252 6.17 34.06 -2.16
C LEU A 252 4.81 33.75 -1.54
N THR A 253 4.05 34.74 -1.09
CA THR A 253 2.69 34.52 -0.60
C THR A 253 1.80 33.98 -1.72
N VAL A 254 1.88 34.58 -2.92
CA VAL A 254 1.13 34.10 -4.10
C VAL A 254 1.53 32.68 -4.46
N LEU A 255 2.83 32.38 -4.55
CA LEU A 255 3.31 31.03 -4.88
C LEU A 255 2.90 29.99 -3.83
N ALA A 256 3.00 30.34 -2.55
CA ALA A 256 2.69 29.46 -1.43
C ALA A 256 1.18 29.23 -1.22
N ILE A 257 0.31 30.05 -1.83
CA ILE A 257 -1.14 29.78 -1.90
C ILE A 257 -1.48 29.05 -3.19
N ALA A 258 -1.05 29.58 -4.33
CA ALA A 258 -1.47 29.11 -5.65
C ALA A 258 -1.04 27.66 -5.92
N ALA A 259 0.21 27.31 -5.64
CA ALA A 259 0.71 25.97 -5.94
C ALA A 259 0.02 24.88 -5.10
N PRO A 260 -0.11 25.01 -3.77
CA PRO A 260 -0.91 24.07 -2.97
C PRO A 260 -2.39 24.05 -3.37
N ALA A 261 -3.00 25.20 -3.69
CA ALA A 261 -4.40 25.27 -4.11
C ALA A 261 -4.65 24.49 -5.41
N LEU A 262 -3.76 24.58 -6.39
CA LEU A 262 -3.85 23.81 -7.63
C LEU A 262 -3.74 22.30 -7.39
N VAL A 263 -2.83 21.88 -6.51
CA VAL A 263 -2.70 20.47 -6.11
C VAL A 263 -3.96 20.00 -5.38
N PHE A 264 -4.48 20.80 -4.45
CA PHE A 264 -5.72 20.50 -3.75
C PHE A 264 -6.90 20.34 -4.71
N ALA A 265 -7.05 21.26 -5.68
CA ALA A 265 -8.09 21.18 -6.70
C ALA A 265 -7.99 19.91 -7.55
N ALA A 266 -6.78 19.52 -7.99
CA ALA A 266 -6.57 18.29 -8.73
C ALA A 266 -6.91 17.03 -7.92
N VAL A 267 -6.63 17.03 -6.60
CA VAL A 267 -7.05 15.94 -5.71
C VAL A 267 -8.56 15.94 -5.50
N LEU A 268 -9.23 17.09 -5.39
CA LEU A 268 -10.69 17.16 -5.30
C LEU A 268 -11.38 16.59 -6.55
N VAL A 269 -10.83 16.87 -7.73
CA VAL A 269 -11.28 16.26 -8.98
C VAL A 269 -11.17 14.74 -8.93
N ARG A 270 -10.06 14.21 -8.39
CA ARG A 270 -9.88 12.78 -8.17
C ARG A 270 -10.85 12.24 -7.11
N ALA A 271 -11.13 12.98 -6.05
CA ALA A 271 -12.08 12.61 -5.00
C ALA A 271 -13.53 12.59 -5.51
N ALA A 272 -13.88 13.44 -6.47
CA ALA A 272 -15.19 13.43 -7.10
C ALA A 272 -15.49 12.12 -7.86
N SER A 273 -14.45 11.36 -8.24
CA SER A 273 -14.61 10.03 -8.85
C SER A 273 -14.53 8.86 -7.85
N ALA A 274 -14.44 9.12 -6.55
CA ALA A 274 -14.51 8.07 -5.55
C ALA A 274 -15.95 7.55 -5.43
N ASP A 275 -16.08 6.23 -5.45
CA ASP A 275 -17.35 5.51 -5.30
C ASP A 275 -17.13 4.42 -4.23
N PRO A 276 -17.37 4.75 -2.94
CA PRO A 276 -17.11 3.83 -1.84
C PRO A 276 -18.25 2.82 -1.71
N GLN A 277 -18.14 1.70 -2.44
CA GLN A 277 -19.03 0.56 -2.28
C GLN A 277 -18.39 -0.47 -1.33
N THR A 278 -19.18 -1.06 -0.44
CA THR A 278 -18.74 -2.10 0.49
C THR A 278 -19.68 -3.29 0.47
N ASP A 279 -20.17 -3.65 -0.71
CA ASP A 279 -21.09 -4.77 -0.87
C ASP A 279 -20.32 -6.09 -0.93
N VAL A 280 -20.85 -7.11 -0.27
CA VAL A 280 -20.23 -8.42 -0.10
C VAL A 280 -21.31 -9.48 -0.28
N SER A 281 -21.01 -10.50 -1.09
CA SER A 281 -21.86 -11.68 -1.25
C SER A 281 -21.63 -12.62 -0.07
N GLU A 282 -22.70 -13.11 0.54
CA GLU A 282 -22.66 -13.98 1.71
C GLU A 282 -23.51 -15.23 1.49
N CYS A 283 -22.94 -16.40 1.79
CA CYS A 283 -23.67 -17.64 1.92
C CYS A 283 -23.44 -18.21 3.32
N ALA A 284 -24.52 -18.43 4.07
CA ALA A 284 -24.47 -19.05 5.38
C ALA A 284 -25.39 -20.26 5.42
N GLY A 285 -24.90 -21.39 5.92
CA GLY A 285 -25.68 -22.63 6.02
C GLY A 285 -25.24 -23.49 7.19
N GLN A 286 -26.22 -24.12 7.85
CA GLN A 286 -25.97 -25.18 8.82
C GLN A 286 -26.11 -26.53 8.14
N ARG A 287 -25.12 -27.40 8.30
CA ARG A 287 -25.07 -28.71 7.64
C ARG A 287 -24.55 -29.78 8.60
N GLN A 288 -25.03 -31.00 8.41
CA GLN A 288 -24.48 -32.18 9.06
C GLN A 288 -23.66 -32.96 8.05
N VAL A 289 -22.38 -33.15 8.34
CA VAL A 289 -21.41 -33.76 7.42
C VAL A 289 -20.72 -34.92 8.12
N THR A 290 -20.50 -36.03 7.41
CA THR A 290 -19.86 -37.25 7.94
C THR A 290 -18.33 -37.27 7.70
N ARG A 291 -17.74 -36.15 7.29
CA ARG A 291 -16.31 -36.02 6.97
C ARG A 291 -15.58 -35.20 8.03
N GLN A 292 -14.26 -35.29 8.00
CA GLN A 292 -13.41 -34.40 8.76
C GLN A 292 -13.55 -32.96 8.23
N PRO A 293 -13.73 -31.95 9.10
CA PRO A 293 -13.82 -30.56 8.69
C PRO A 293 -12.60 -30.08 7.88
N LEU A 294 -11.43 -30.68 8.07
CA LEU A 294 -10.21 -30.37 7.34
C LEU A 294 -10.33 -30.67 5.83
N ASP A 295 -11.09 -31.71 5.45
CA ASP A 295 -11.30 -32.06 4.04
C ASP A 295 -12.07 -30.98 3.28
N LEU A 296 -13.00 -30.29 3.95
CA LEU A 296 -13.77 -29.18 3.37
C LEU A 296 -12.85 -27.99 3.09
N VAL A 297 -11.90 -27.72 3.99
CA VAL A 297 -10.90 -26.67 3.80
C VAL A 297 -9.99 -26.98 2.61
N PHE A 298 -9.54 -28.23 2.46
CA PHE A 298 -8.77 -28.62 1.29
C PHE A 298 -9.57 -28.51 -0.01
N ARG A 299 -10.86 -28.85 0.01
CA ARG A 299 -11.73 -28.69 -1.16
C ARG A 299 -11.93 -27.21 -1.51
N PHE A 300 -12.06 -26.34 -0.52
CA PHE A 300 -12.07 -24.90 -0.73
C PHE A 300 -10.76 -24.41 -1.34
N ASP A 301 -9.61 -24.85 -0.82
CA ASP A 301 -8.31 -24.46 -1.37
C ASP A 301 -8.18 -24.95 -2.84
N GLN A 302 -8.75 -26.10 -3.19
CA GLN A 302 -8.84 -26.60 -4.56
C GLN A 302 -9.75 -25.75 -5.47
N SER A 303 -10.94 -25.36 -5.01
CA SER A 303 -11.84 -24.51 -5.81
C SER A 303 -11.21 -23.15 -6.07
N MET A 304 -10.45 -22.62 -5.11
CA MET A 304 -9.68 -21.39 -5.30
C MET A 304 -8.60 -21.51 -6.39
N LEU A 305 -8.10 -22.71 -6.70
CA LEU A 305 -7.12 -22.91 -7.78
C LEU A 305 -7.69 -22.55 -9.16
N GLU A 306 -8.99 -22.72 -9.36
CA GLU A 306 -9.68 -22.44 -10.63
C GLU A 306 -9.70 -20.94 -10.94
N PHE A 307 -9.67 -20.10 -9.90
CA PHE A 307 -9.64 -18.63 -10.02
C PHE A 307 -8.23 -18.05 -10.13
N ARG A 308 -7.20 -18.88 -10.34
CA ARG A 308 -5.82 -18.41 -10.49
C ARG A 308 -5.62 -17.60 -11.76
N LEU A 309 -4.97 -16.46 -11.62
CA LEU A 309 -4.61 -15.60 -12.73
C LEU A 309 -3.18 -15.91 -13.21
N LEU A 310 -3.01 -16.20 -14.50
CA LEU A 310 -1.72 -16.51 -15.13
C LEU A 310 -0.93 -17.67 -14.48
N GLU A 311 -1.63 -18.67 -13.92
CA GLU A 311 -1.02 -19.79 -13.18
C GLU A 311 -0.24 -19.36 -11.91
N ILE A 312 -0.36 -18.09 -11.49
CA ILE A 312 0.27 -17.57 -10.28
C ILE A 312 -0.60 -18.00 -9.07
N PRO A 313 -0.02 -18.53 -7.99
CA PRO A 313 -0.78 -18.96 -6.81
C PRO A 313 -1.51 -17.78 -6.16
N ASN A 314 -2.70 -18.02 -5.63
CA ASN A 314 -3.46 -17.02 -4.88
C ASN A 314 -2.75 -16.65 -3.58
N ARG A 315 -3.06 -15.47 -3.05
CA ARG A 315 -2.51 -14.94 -1.81
C ARG A 315 -3.35 -15.45 -0.65
N GLN A 316 -2.70 -15.99 0.37
CA GLN A 316 -3.37 -16.47 1.58
C GLN A 316 -3.00 -15.56 2.74
N TYR A 317 -4.01 -14.94 3.35
CA TYR A 317 -3.82 -13.97 4.42
C TYR A 317 -4.07 -14.55 5.81
N ALA A 318 -4.99 -15.50 5.91
CA ALA A 318 -5.23 -16.24 7.14
C ALA A 318 -5.55 -17.70 6.81
N ALA A 319 -4.96 -18.60 7.59
CA ALA A 319 -5.03 -20.05 7.40
C ALA A 319 -5.10 -20.72 8.78
N ILE A 320 -6.29 -20.76 9.37
CA ILE A 320 -6.55 -21.49 10.61
C ILE A 320 -7.19 -22.82 10.21
N ASP A 321 -6.44 -23.90 10.36
CA ASP A 321 -6.94 -25.25 10.08
C ASP A 321 -7.89 -25.71 11.20
N PRO A 322 -9.00 -26.38 10.86
CA PRO A 322 -9.94 -26.89 11.84
C PRO A 322 -9.36 -28.13 12.52
N HIS A 323 -8.73 -27.90 13.67
CA HIS A 323 -8.31 -28.98 14.57
C HIS A 323 -9.44 -29.34 15.53
N LEU A 324 -9.64 -30.64 15.73
CA LEU A 324 -10.68 -31.20 16.58
C LEU A 324 -10.29 -31.03 18.06
N GLN A 325 -10.98 -30.13 18.78
CA GLN A 325 -10.80 -29.92 20.21
C GLN A 325 -11.73 -30.87 20.96
N ARG A 326 -11.18 -31.93 21.55
CA ARG A 326 -11.92 -32.95 22.29
C ARG A 326 -12.31 -32.46 23.69
N GLU A 327 -13.56 -32.69 24.08
CA GLU A 327 -14.08 -32.39 25.42
C GLU A 327 -14.39 -33.69 26.19
N GLY A 328 -13.90 -33.81 27.42
CA GLY A 328 -14.17 -34.96 28.29
C GLY A 328 -13.66 -36.30 27.73
N ASP A 329 -14.57 -37.26 27.54
CA ASP A 329 -14.34 -38.67 27.12
C ASP A 329 -13.78 -38.81 25.68
N GLY A 330 -13.42 -37.71 25.02
CA GLY A 330 -12.74 -37.71 23.72
C GLY A 330 -13.63 -37.97 22.50
N SER A 331 -14.89 -38.38 22.71
CA SER A 331 -15.86 -38.73 21.66
C SER A 331 -16.66 -37.54 21.12
N ARG A 332 -16.62 -36.39 21.80
CA ARG A 332 -17.26 -35.15 21.37
C ARG A 332 -16.28 -33.99 21.48
N GLY A 333 -16.53 -32.95 20.69
CA GLY A 333 -15.71 -31.76 20.73
C GLY A 333 -16.18 -30.67 19.79
N SER A 334 -15.40 -29.61 19.71
CA SER A 334 -15.63 -28.46 18.83
C SER A 334 -14.47 -28.27 17.86
N PHE A 335 -14.72 -27.54 16.78
CA PHE A 335 -13.67 -27.11 15.86
C PHE A 335 -13.97 -25.72 15.33
N THR A 336 -12.91 -25.01 14.97
CA THR A 336 -12.99 -23.71 14.30
C THR A 336 -11.94 -23.68 13.19
N GLY A 337 -12.34 -23.28 11.99
CA GLY A 337 -11.47 -23.12 10.83
C GLY A 337 -11.75 -21.79 10.15
N LEU A 338 -10.70 -21.17 9.62
CA LEU A 338 -10.78 -19.90 8.91
C LEU A 338 -9.79 -19.86 7.75
N ARG A 339 -10.28 -19.50 6.57
CA ARG A 339 -9.48 -19.29 5.36
C ARG A 339 -9.79 -17.92 4.79
N LEU A 340 -8.78 -17.07 4.66
CA LEU A 340 -8.88 -15.80 3.96
C LEU A 340 -7.91 -15.82 2.78
N VAL A 341 -8.46 -15.81 1.56
CA VAL A 341 -7.71 -15.97 0.32
C VAL A 341 -8.09 -14.86 -0.66
N GLU A 342 -7.10 -14.30 -1.34
CA GLU A 342 -7.26 -13.33 -2.43
C GLU A 342 -6.69 -13.90 -3.73
N THR A 343 -7.43 -13.79 -4.83
CA THR A 343 -6.88 -14.11 -6.16
C THR A 343 -5.78 -13.12 -6.53
N GLN A 344 -4.89 -13.50 -7.46
CA GLN A 344 -3.82 -12.59 -7.86
C GLN A 344 -4.38 -11.30 -8.47
N PRO A 345 -3.90 -10.11 -8.04
CA PRO A 345 -4.49 -8.85 -8.48
C PRO A 345 -4.22 -8.55 -9.95
N GLU A 346 -5.29 -8.34 -10.71
CA GLU A 346 -5.24 -7.94 -12.11
C GLU A 346 -5.09 -6.41 -12.22
N PRO A 347 -4.09 -5.88 -12.95
CA PRO A 347 -3.97 -4.45 -13.16
C PRO A 347 -5.08 -3.93 -14.08
N LEU A 348 -5.87 -2.98 -13.60
CA LEU A 348 -6.93 -2.37 -14.38
C LEU A 348 -6.37 -1.21 -15.22
N LEU A 349 -6.64 -1.23 -16.54
CA LEU A 349 -6.38 -0.09 -17.41
C LEU A 349 -7.42 0.99 -17.13
N LEU A 350 -7.09 1.87 -16.21
CA LEU A 350 -7.86 3.07 -15.92
C LEU A 350 -8.05 3.90 -17.19
N ARG A 351 -9.28 3.94 -17.71
CA ARG A 351 -9.71 5.03 -18.58
C ARG A 351 -9.95 6.24 -17.69
N GLU A 352 -8.88 7.00 -17.43
CA GLU A 352 -8.96 8.23 -16.64
C GLU A 352 -10.09 9.12 -17.18
N LYS A 353 -10.89 9.70 -16.28
CA LYS A 353 -11.84 10.73 -16.70
C LYS A 353 -11.04 11.86 -17.39
N PRO A 354 -11.52 12.39 -18.54
CA PRO A 354 -10.77 13.35 -19.33
C PRO A 354 -10.38 14.59 -18.52
N LEU A 355 -11.23 14.98 -17.57
CA LEU A 355 -11.00 16.11 -16.68
C LEU A 355 -9.79 15.88 -15.74
N LEU A 356 -9.68 14.70 -15.10
CA LEU A 356 -8.53 14.38 -14.24
C LEU A 356 -7.23 14.32 -15.04
N PHE A 357 -7.26 13.70 -16.21
CA PHE A 357 -6.11 13.64 -17.11
C PHE A 357 -5.64 15.05 -17.50
N GLY A 358 -6.57 15.95 -17.84
CA GLY A 358 -6.29 17.34 -18.14
C GLY A 358 -5.61 18.08 -16.99
N TRP A 359 -6.09 17.90 -15.75
CA TRP A 359 -5.47 18.49 -14.56
C TRP A 359 -4.06 17.97 -14.32
N ILE A 360 -3.83 16.66 -14.45
CA ILE A 360 -2.50 16.07 -14.29
C ILE A 360 -1.55 16.66 -15.33
N LEU A 361 -1.96 16.72 -16.60
CA LEU A 361 -1.14 17.28 -17.67
C LEU A 361 -0.85 18.76 -17.46
N ALA A 362 -1.84 19.55 -17.04
CA ALA A 362 -1.69 20.96 -16.73
C ALA A 362 -0.69 21.19 -15.58
N LEU A 363 -0.77 20.38 -14.52
CA LEU A 363 0.20 20.43 -13.41
C LEU A 363 1.61 20.06 -13.88
N THR A 364 1.76 19.02 -14.73
CA THR A 364 3.07 18.65 -15.29
C THR A 364 3.63 19.78 -16.17
N ALA A 365 2.81 20.38 -17.03
CA ALA A 365 3.22 21.48 -17.91
C ALA A 365 3.61 22.72 -17.11
N LEU A 366 2.81 23.11 -16.11
CA LEU A 366 3.10 24.24 -15.23
C LEU A 366 4.38 24.01 -14.43
N ALA A 367 4.56 22.81 -13.86
CA ALA A 367 5.78 22.45 -13.14
C ALA A 367 7.02 22.59 -14.04
N THR A 368 6.92 22.12 -15.29
CA THR A 368 8.00 22.20 -16.29
C THR A 368 8.33 23.66 -16.62
N ALA A 369 7.31 24.47 -16.91
CA ALA A 369 7.48 25.89 -17.22
C ALA A 369 8.11 26.66 -16.05
N VAL A 370 7.65 26.43 -14.82
CA VAL A 370 8.18 27.07 -13.61
C VAL A 370 9.63 26.63 -13.34
N SER A 371 9.97 25.35 -13.52
CA SER A 371 11.35 24.87 -13.37
C SER A 371 12.29 25.45 -14.44
N ILE A 372 11.84 25.59 -15.69
CA ILE A 372 12.61 26.24 -16.75
C ILE A 372 12.79 27.74 -16.43
N ALA A 373 11.75 28.42 -15.96
CA ALA A 373 11.84 29.81 -15.54
C ALA A 373 12.84 30.00 -14.38
N ALA A 374 12.86 29.07 -13.42
CA ALA A 374 13.86 29.09 -12.34
C ALA A 374 15.29 29.02 -12.91
N LEU A 375 15.55 28.09 -13.84
CA LEU A 375 16.86 27.94 -14.48
C LEU A 375 17.24 29.19 -15.29
N ALA A 376 16.28 29.82 -15.97
CA ALA A 376 16.51 31.06 -16.71
C ALA A 376 16.87 32.22 -15.76
N VAL A 377 16.17 32.38 -14.63
CA VAL A 377 16.48 33.40 -13.62
C VAL A 377 17.91 33.21 -13.07
N LEU A 378 18.29 31.97 -12.77
CA LEU A 378 19.64 31.67 -12.28
C LEU A 378 20.71 31.97 -13.35
N PHE A 379 20.44 31.59 -14.61
CA PHE A 379 21.34 31.82 -15.73
C PHE A 379 21.56 33.31 -16.00
N ILE A 380 20.47 34.08 -16.10
CA ILE A 380 20.53 35.54 -16.34
C ILE A 380 21.26 36.22 -15.19
N GLY A 381 20.90 35.91 -13.94
CA GLY A 381 21.55 36.49 -12.76
C GLY A 381 23.05 36.19 -12.69
N ALA A 382 23.50 35.00 -13.09
CA ALA A 382 24.93 34.67 -13.15
C ALA A 382 25.66 35.39 -14.29
N ARG A 383 24.98 35.62 -15.42
CA ARG A 383 25.55 36.26 -16.61
C ARG A 383 25.65 37.79 -16.48
N GLU A 384 24.69 38.40 -15.81
CA GLU A 384 24.65 39.85 -15.58
C GLU A 384 25.43 40.29 -14.34
N LEU A 385 25.91 39.32 -13.54
CA LEU A 385 26.67 39.60 -12.33
C LEU A 385 27.90 40.50 -12.61
N SER A 386 27.91 41.65 -11.94
CA SER A 386 29.03 42.60 -11.90
C SER A 386 29.55 42.76 -10.47
N PRO A 387 30.79 43.25 -10.25
CA PRO A 387 31.37 43.36 -8.90
C PRO A 387 30.59 44.31 -7.96
N ALA A 388 29.80 45.23 -8.52
CA ALA A 388 28.94 46.15 -7.78
C ALA A 388 27.53 45.59 -7.52
N ALA A 389 27.14 44.48 -8.15
CA ALA A 389 25.78 43.94 -8.19
C ALA A 389 25.56 42.68 -7.33
N TRP A 390 26.32 42.53 -6.24
CA TRP A 390 26.11 41.43 -5.28
C TRP A 390 24.68 41.29 -4.74
N PRO A 391 23.93 42.40 -4.50
CA PRO A 391 22.52 42.30 -4.09
C PRO A 391 21.62 41.66 -5.16
N GLU A 392 21.84 41.98 -6.43
CA GLU A 392 21.10 41.41 -7.57
C GLU A 392 21.36 39.90 -7.69
N ALA A 393 22.58 39.47 -7.39
CA ALA A 393 22.93 38.05 -7.28
C ALA A 393 22.08 37.32 -6.22
N GLY A 394 21.92 37.94 -5.04
CA GLY A 394 21.10 37.41 -3.97
C GLY A 394 19.63 37.26 -4.38
N GLN A 395 19.09 38.26 -5.11
CA GLN A 395 17.74 38.20 -5.65
C GLN A 395 17.57 37.09 -6.70
N ALA A 396 18.54 36.92 -7.60
CA ALA A 396 18.50 35.84 -8.59
C ALA A 396 18.52 34.46 -7.93
N VAL A 397 19.35 34.26 -6.89
CA VAL A 397 19.38 33.01 -6.12
C VAL A 397 18.07 32.76 -5.39
N LEU A 398 17.50 33.77 -4.73
CA LEU A 398 16.20 33.65 -4.06
C LEU A 398 15.09 33.31 -5.05
N GLY A 399 15.09 33.94 -6.23
CA GLY A 399 14.13 33.70 -7.30
C GLY A 399 14.23 32.29 -7.85
N PHE A 400 15.46 31.84 -8.10
CA PHE A 400 15.74 30.46 -8.48
C PHE A 400 15.19 29.48 -7.42
N VAL A 401 15.54 29.65 -6.14
CA VAL A 401 15.10 28.73 -5.08
C VAL A 401 13.58 28.71 -4.95
N ALA A 402 12.94 29.88 -4.95
CA ALA A 402 11.48 29.99 -4.85
C ALA A 402 10.77 29.24 -5.98
N LEU A 403 11.12 29.54 -7.23
CA LEU A 403 10.50 28.92 -8.40
C LEU A 403 10.86 27.43 -8.51
N TRP A 404 12.12 27.06 -8.24
CA TRP A 404 12.56 25.68 -8.29
C TRP A 404 11.80 24.79 -7.30
N VAL A 405 11.61 25.26 -6.07
CA VAL A 405 10.86 24.54 -5.03
C VAL A 405 9.38 24.43 -5.40
N THR A 406 8.77 25.49 -5.94
CA THR A 406 7.40 25.44 -6.45
C THR A 406 7.25 24.41 -7.56
N GLY A 407 8.12 24.46 -8.58
CA GLY A 407 8.13 23.50 -9.68
C GLY A 407 8.31 22.06 -9.19
N LEU A 408 9.22 21.85 -8.23
CA LEU A 408 9.45 20.53 -7.61
C LEU A 408 8.20 20.01 -6.88
N GLY A 409 7.51 20.85 -6.11
CA GLY A 409 6.28 20.48 -5.41
C GLY A 409 5.15 20.10 -6.37
N LEU A 410 4.92 20.92 -7.40
CA LEU A 410 3.93 20.64 -8.45
C LEU A 410 4.25 19.34 -9.20
N PHE A 411 5.53 19.13 -9.54
CA PHE A 411 5.97 17.93 -10.24
C PHE A 411 5.79 16.66 -9.40
N ARG A 412 6.06 16.73 -8.09
CA ARG A 412 5.82 15.63 -7.14
C ARG A 412 4.34 15.31 -7.01
N ALA A 413 3.49 16.33 -6.89
CA ALA A 413 2.04 16.15 -6.84
C ALA A 413 1.48 15.52 -8.13
N ALA A 414 1.88 16.01 -9.31
CA ALA A 414 1.48 15.44 -10.59
C ALA A 414 1.94 13.98 -10.72
N THR A 415 3.19 13.70 -10.33
CA THR A 415 3.73 12.33 -10.32
C THR A 415 2.94 11.42 -9.37
N LEU A 416 2.54 11.91 -8.19
CA LEU A 416 1.75 11.16 -7.22
C LEU A 416 0.37 10.80 -7.77
N LEU A 417 -0.33 11.76 -8.38
CA LEU A 417 -1.63 11.52 -9.02
C LEU A 417 -1.52 10.52 -10.20
N ARG A 418 -0.43 10.60 -10.96
CA ARG A 418 -0.18 9.67 -12.09
C ARG A 418 0.28 8.28 -11.63
N ALA A 419 0.88 8.18 -10.45
CA ALA A 419 1.42 6.94 -9.91
C ALA A 419 0.34 5.97 -9.42
N GLU A 420 -0.88 6.44 -9.21
CA GLU A 420 -1.99 5.59 -8.78
C GLU A 420 -2.33 4.55 -9.86
N MET A 421 -2.21 3.27 -9.52
CA MET A 421 -2.67 2.15 -10.33
C MET A 421 -3.75 1.36 -9.59
N TRP A 422 -4.77 0.92 -10.31
CA TRP A 422 -5.86 0.12 -9.75
C TRP A 422 -5.64 -1.35 -10.07
N PHE A 423 -6.04 -2.18 -9.12
CA PHE A 423 -6.01 -3.61 -9.21
C PHE A 423 -7.35 -4.17 -8.81
N ARG A 424 -7.77 -5.21 -9.53
CA ARG A 424 -8.98 -5.96 -9.27
C ARG A 424 -8.60 -7.38 -8.86
N SER A 425 -9.19 -7.87 -7.79
CA SER A 425 -9.00 -9.22 -7.29
C SER A 425 -10.28 -9.73 -6.65
N LYS A 426 -10.37 -11.02 -6.37
CA LYS A 426 -11.48 -11.61 -5.61
C LYS A 426 -10.96 -11.95 -4.22
N LEU A 427 -11.64 -11.46 -3.19
CA LEU A 427 -11.33 -11.74 -1.80
C LEU A 427 -12.41 -12.65 -1.23
N VAL A 428 -12.00 -13.82 -0.73
CA VAL A 428 -12.91 -14.86 -0.23
C VAL A 428 -12.52 -15.23 1.20
N LEU A 429 -13.51 -15.21 2.09
CA LEU A 429 -13.40 -15.64 3.47
C LEU A 429 -14.31 -16.85 3.68
N LEU A 430 -13.74 -17.96 4.12
CA LEU A 430 -14.46 -19.15 4.58
C LEU A 430 -14.27 -19.27 6.10
N GLU A 431 -15.39 -19.39 6.81
CA GLU A 431 -15.44 -19.75 8.22
C GLU A 431 -16.20 -21.04 8.42
N LEU A 432 -15.58 -21.94 9.17
CA LEU A 432 -16.17 -23.21 9.58
C LEU A 432 -16.17 -23.25 11.10
N GLN A 433 -17.34 -23.36 11.70
CA GLN A 433 -17.49 -23.53 13.14
C GLN A 433 -18.48 -24.63 13.42
N GLY A 434 -18.19 -25.51 14.36
CA GLY A 434 -19.08 -26.63 14.62
C GLY A 434 -18.64 -27.53 15.75
N THR A 435 -19.45 -28.55 15.97
CA THR A 435 -19.18 -29.65 16.88
C THR A 435 -19.04 -30.93 16.10
N PHE A 436 -18.30 -31.88 16.66
CA PHE A 436 -18.17 -33.20 16.08
C PHE A 436 -18.46 -34.27 17.14
N GLN A 437 -18.99 -35.39 16.67
CA GLN A 437 -19.13 -36.61 17.43
C GLN A 437 -18.42 -37.74 16.68
N GLU A 438 -17.50 -38.37 17.39
CA GLU A 438 -16.72 -39.50 16.92
C GLU A 438 -17.38 -40.79 17.40
N THR A 439 -17.81 -41.62 16.46
CA THR A 439 -18.38 -42.94 16.73
C THR A 439 -17.39 -44.00 16.27
N ARG A 440 -16.83 -44.73 17.23
CA ARG A 440 -15.95 -45.87 16.97
C ARG A 440 -16.79 -47.13 16.89
N MET A 441 -16.97 -47.67 15.69
CA MET A 441 -17.61 -48.96 15.48
C MET A 441 -16.54 -50.04 15.37
N VAL A 442 -16.51 -50.93 16.36
CA VAL A 442 -15.63 -52.11 16.34
C VAL A 442 -16.47 -53.32 15.93
N VAL A 443 -16.16 -53.91 14.78
CA VAL A 443 -16.78 -55.14 14.29
C VAL A 443 -15.75 -56.27 14.39
N GLY A 444 -16.18 -57.46 14.82
CA GLY A 444 -15.30 -58.64 14.91
C GLY A 444 -14.66 -58.92 16.28
N LYS A 445 -15.25 -58.43 17.38
CA LYS A 445 -14.72 -58.67 18.74
C LYS A 445 -15.23 -59.98 19.38
N GLY A 446 -15.34 -61.05 18.60
CA GLY A 446 -15.65 -62.39 19.11
C GLY A 446 -14.40 -63.04 19.74
N VAL A 447 -14.58 -63.90 20.75
CA VAL A 447 -13.48 -64.63 21.44
C VAL A 447 -12.58 -65.43 20.49
N HIS A 448 -13.04 -65.70 19.27
CA HIS A 448 -12.35 -66.51 18.25
C HIS A 448 -12.21 -65.81 16.88
N ASP A 449 -12.50 -64.52 16.78
CA ASP A 449 -12.40 -63.77 15.53
C ASP A 449 -11.05 -63.02 15.49
N SER A 450 -10.23 -63.30 14.48
CA SER A 450 -8.91 -62.70 14.28
C SER A 450 -8.96 -61.41 13.46
N THR A 451 -10.14 -61.02 12.96
CA THR A 451 -10.33 -59.83 12.13
C THR A 451 -11.08 -58.74 12.89
N MET A 452 -10.33 -57.86 13.55
CA MET A 452 -10.89 -56.63 14.12
C MET A 452 -10.91 -55.55 13.05
N SER A 453 -12.09 -55.20 12.57
CA SER A 453 -12.28 -54.01 11.74
C SER A 453 -12.79 -52.88 12.63
N GLU A 454 -12.00 -51.83 12.72
CA GLU A 454 -12.36 -50.62 13.44
C GLU A 454 -12.64 -49.51 12.43
N ASN A 455 -13.90 -49.08 12.38
CA ASN A 455 -14.29 -47.92 11.60
C ASN A 455 -14.58 -46.76 12.55
N GLN A 456 -13.86 -45.66 12.34
CA GLN A 456 -14.03 -44.41 13.06
C GLN A 456 -14.85 -43.48 12.17
N MET A 457 -16.11 -43.25 12.55
CA MET A 457 -17.03 -42.38 11.83
C MET A 457 -17.12 -41.06 12.58
N ILE A 458 -16.80 -39.95 11.90
CA ILE A 458 -16.95 -38.61 12.47
C ILE A 458 -18.23 -38.02 11.89
N ARG A 459 -19.15 -37.60 12.76
CA ARG A 459 -20.31 -36.80 12.38
C ARG A 459 -20.11 -35.39 12.90
N ALA A 460 -19.96 -34.43 12.00
CA ALA A 460 -19.83 -33.02 12.32
C ALA A 460 -21.14 -32.28 12.06
N GLU A 461 -21.57 -31.47 13.02
CA GLU A 461 -22.56 -30.42 12.80
C GLU A 461 -21.80 -29.12 12.60
N LEU A 462 -21.85 -28.56 11.40
CA LEU A 462 -21.06 -27.40 11.03
C LEU A 462 -21.94 -26.26 10.57
N THR A 463 -21.54 -25.05 10.94
CA THR A 463 -22.01 -23.79 10.37
C THR A 463 -20.93 -23.31 9.43
N GLU A 464 -21.26 -23.29 8.14
CA GLU A 464 -20.41 -22.77 7.08
C GLU A 464 -20.86 -21.35 6.76
N ARG A 465 -19.90 -20.43 6.72
CA ARG A 465 -20.11 -19.07 6.23
C ARG A 465 -19.04 -18.72 5.22
N ILE A 466 -19.47 -18.33 4.03
CA ILE A 466 -18.60 -17.90 2.95
C ILE A 466 -18.96 -16.46 2.61
N TRP A 467 -17.97 -15.58 2.65
CA TRP A 467 -18.07 -14.23 2.11
C TRP A 467 -17.18 -14.12 0.88
N CYS A 468 -17.72 -13.53 -0.19
CA CYS A 468 -16.99 -13.29 -1.42
C CYS A 468 -17.24 -11.85 -1.87
N ALA A 469 -16.17 -11.16 -2.25
CA ALA A 469 -16.27 -9.84 -2.85
C ALA A 469 -15.20 -9.65 -3.93
N GLU A 470 -15.58 -8.93 -4.98
CA GLU A 470 -14.62 -8.35 -5.91
C GLU A 470 -14.01 -7.11 -5.24
N LEU A 471 -12.71 -7.18 -4.99
CA LEU A 471 -11.91 -6.15 -4.37
C LEU A 471 -11.29 -5.25 -5.43
N LEU A 472 -11.63 -3.96 -5.38
CA LEU A 472 -10.84 -2.92 -6.05
C LEU A 472 -9.84 -2.32 -5.06
N SER A 473 -8.56 -2.43 -5.37
CA SER A 473 -7.47 -1.87 -4.58
C SER A 473 -6.63 -0.92 -5.42
N SER A 474 -5.92 0.00 -4.75
CA SER A 474 -4.97 0.91 -5.40
C SER A 474 -3.57 0.76 -4.81
N SER A 475 -2.55 0.90 -5.65
CA SER A 475 -1.15 1.04 -5.22
C SER A 475 -0.50 2.21 -5.93
N PHE A 476 0.51 2.81 -5.31
CA PHE A 476 1.27 3.92 -5.88
C PHE A 476 2.60 3.45 -6.42
N VAL A 477 2.73 3.47 -7.74
CA VAL A 477 3.90 2.95 -8.43
C VAL A 477 5.06 3.93 -8.32
N GLY A 478 6.23 3.42 -7.95
CA GLY A 478 7.49 4.15 -8.02
C GLY A 478 8.02 4.29 -9.45
N VAL A 479 9.25 4.80 -9.57
CA VAL A 479 10.01 4.87 -10.83
C VAL A 479 11.15 3.81 -10.85
N THR A 480 11.31 3.04 -9.77
CA THR A 480 12.45 2.12 -9.54
C THR A 480 12.06 0.64 -9.67
N ALA A 481 13.02 -0.29 -9.62
CA ALA A 481 12.73 -1.72 -9.74
C ALA A 481 11.79 -2.29 -8.64
N ALA A 482 11.65 -1.60 -7.50
CA ALA A 482 10.75 -1.96 -6.41
C ALA A 482 9.38 -1.25 -6.48
N SER A 483 9.02 -0.69 -7.63
CA SER A 483 7.89 0.25 -7.77
C SER A 483 6.54 -0.29 -7.33
N PHE A 484 6.31 -1.60 -7.42
CA PHE A 484 5.04 -2.24 -7.07
C PHE A 484 5.01 -2.83 -5.66
N ARG A 485 6.03 -2.59 -4.84
CA ARG A 485 6.09 -3.02 -3.43
C ARG A 485 5.48 -1.99 -2.48
N ARG A 486 4.85 -0.94 -3.00
CA ARG A 486 4.18 0.03 -2.14
C ARG A 486 2.88 -0.56 -1.59
N PRO A 487 2.51 -0.20 -0.36
CA PRO A 487 1.28 -0.67 0.27
C PRO A 487 0.07 -0.50 -0.64
N ARG A 488 -0.84 -1.48 -0.61
CA ARG A 488 -2.12 -1.41 -1.31
C ARG A 488 -3.20 -0.86 -0.37
N HIS A 489 -4.10 -0.06 -0.93
CA HIS A 489 -5.24 0.49 -0.21
C HIS A 489 -6.55 -0.03 -0.82
N MET A 490 -7.43 -0.58 0.02
CA MET A 490 -8.77 -0.99 -0.38
C MET A 490 -9.63 0.23 -0.74
N LEU A 491 -10.24 0.23 -1.92
CA LEU A 491 -11.10 1.32 -2.37
C LEU A 491 -12.57 0.95 -2.23
N ARG A 492 -12.95 -0.21 -2.75
CA ARG A 492 -14.32 -0.72 -2.74
C ARG A 492 -14.36 -2.23 -2.74
N LEU A 493 -15.47 -2.76 -2.26
CA LEU A 493 -15.89 -4.16 -2.36
C LEU A 493 -17.19 -4.19 -3.16
N GLU A 494 -17.22 -5.04 -4.17
CA GLU A 494 -18.39 -5.29 -5.01
C GLU A 494 -18.86 -6.75 -4.83
N MET A 495 -20.16 -6.99 -4.99
CA MET A 495 -20.72 -8.34 -4.89
C MET A 495 -20.21 -9.23 -6.03
N ASP A 496 -19.90 -10.48 -5.71
CA ASP A 496 -19.49 -11.51 -6.68
C ASP A 496 -20.21 -12.84 -6.37
N ASP A 497 -21.51 -12.85 -6.69
CA ASP A 497 -22.38 -14.01 -6.47
C ASP A 497 -21.95 -15.21 -7.33
N ALA A 498 -21.38 -14.97 -8.52
CA ALA A 498 -20.95 -16.02 -9.41
C ALA A 498 -19.80 -16.86 -8.82
N THR A 499 -18.82 -16.20 -8.20
CA THR A 499 -17.73 -16.90 -7.51
C THR A 499 -18.22 -17.59 -6.24
N LEU A 500 -19.09 -16.93 -5.47
CA LEU A 500 -19.69 -17.51 -4.28
C LEU A 500 -20.46 -18.80 -4.59
N ASP A 501 -21.31 -18.76 -5.62
CA ASP A 501 -22.12 -19.90 -6.06
C ASP A 501 -21.25 -21.05 -6.57
N ALA A 502 -20.17 -20.74 -7.30
CA ALA A 502 -19.23 -21.75 -7.78
C ALA A 502 -18.50 -22.45 -6.63
N ILE A 503 -18.05 -21.70 -5.62
CA ILE A 503 -17.38 -22.26 -4.43
C ILE A 503 -18.38 -23.10 -3.61
N ASN A 504 -19.56 -22.55 -3.32
CA ASN A 504 -20.60 -23.23 -2.56
C ASN A 504 -21.05 -24.53 -3.25
N ARG A 505 -21.24 -24.50 -4.58
CA ARG A 505 -21.57 -25.69 -5.37
C ARG A 505 -20.47 -26.75 -5.29
N SER A 506 -19.21 -26.36 -5.45
CA SER A 506 -18.06 -27.27 -5.39
C SER A 506 -17.90 -27.95 -4.02
N LEU A 507 -18.22 -27.24 -2.94
CA LEU A 507 -18.25 -27.79 -1.58
C LEU A 507 -19.44 -28.73 -1.40
N HIS A 508 -20.62 -28.36 -1.88
CA HIS A 508 -21.82 -29.19 -1.76
C HIS A 508 -21.73 -30.50 -2.57
N GLU A 509 -21.20 -30.45 -3.79
CA GLU A 509 -20.96 -31.63 -4.62
C GLU A 509 -19.99 -32.61 -3.94
N TYR A 510 -18.95 -32.07 -3.28
CA TYR A 510 -17.99 -32.86 -2.52
C TYR A 510 -18.63 -33.57 -1.30
N GLU A 511 -19.55 -32.90 -0.61
CA GLU A 511 -20.33 -33.49 0.48
C GLU A 511 -21.23 -34.63 -0.03
N GLN A 512 -22.05 -34.37 -1.06
CA GLN A 512 -23.03 -35.33 -1.59
C GLN A 512 -22.39 -36.57 -2.21
N GLY A 513 -21.31 -36.41 -2.97
CA GLY A 513 -20.61 -37.54 -3.61
C GLY A 513 -20.10 -38.60 -2.63
N THR A 514 -20.07 -38.28 -1.33
CA THR A 514 -19.55 -39.16 -0.28
C THR A 514 -20.63 -39.82 0.57
N GLN A 515 -21.82 -39.21 0.68
CA GLN A 515 -22.94 -39.85 1.38
C GLN A 515 -23.27 -41.22 0.75
N ASN A 516 -23.03 -41.36 -0.55
CA ASN A 516 -23.16 -42.63 -1.28
C ASN A 516 -22.09 -43.70 -0.95
N VAL A 517 -20.99 -43.34 -0.28
CA VAL A 517 -19.87 -44.27 0.01
C VAL A 517 -19.76 -44.63 1.50
N ALA A 518 -20.23 -43.75 2.40
CA ALA A 518 -20.12 -43.96 3.86
C ALA A 518 -21.40 -44.49 4.51
N GLY A 519 -22.53 -44.50 3.80
CA GLY A 519 -23.74 -45.17 4.26
C GLY A 519 -23.71 -46.64 3.84
N LEU A 520 -23.84 -47.56 4.80
CA LEU A 520 -24.37 -48.92 4.57
C LEU A 520 -25.84 -48.83 4.09
N GLN A 521 -26.09 -48.12 3.00
CA GLN A 521 -27.42 -47.93 2.42
C GLN A 521 -27.59 -48.76 1.15
N SER A 522 -26.50 -49.19 0.51
CA SER A 522 -26.61 -50.14 -0.59
C SER A 522 -27.01 -51.50 -0.03
N GLN A 523 -28.05 -52.13 -0.61
CA GLN A 523 -28.40 -53.52 -0.29
C GLN A 523 -27.19 -54.45 -0.45
N THR A 524 -26.28 -54.09 -1.35
CA THR A 524 -25.03 -54.79 -1.65
C THR A 524 -24.05 -54.81 -0.48
N ASP A 525 -23.92 -53.72 0.29
CA ASP A 525 -23.05 -53.71 1.48
C ASP A 525 -23.66 -54.50 2.64
N VAL A 526 -24.99 -54.45 2.79
CA VAL A 526 -25.71 -55.29 3.76
C VAL A 526 -25.56 -56.77 3.41
N GLU A 527 -25.69 -57.12 2.13
CA GLU A 527 -25.45 -58.48 1.61
C GLU A 527 -24.00 -58.91 1.81
N THR A 528 -23.03 -58.02 1.61
CA THR A 528 -21.61 -58.32 1.83
C THR A 528 -21.34 -58.57 3.32
N VAL A 529 -21.89 -57.76 4.22
CA VAL A 529 -21.80 -57.98 5.68
C VAL A 529 -22.48 -59.29 6.08
N GLN A 530 -23.65 -59.61 5.50
CA GLN A 530 -24.34 -60.88 5.74
C GLN A 530 -23.56 -62.08 5.19
N GLN A 531 -22.91 -61.96 4.04
CA GLN A 531 -22.04 -62.98 3.46
C GLN A 531 -20.80 -63.23 4.32
N PHE A 532 -20.17 -62.16 4.85
CA PHE A 532 -19.06 -62.31 5.80
C PHE A 532 -19.50 -63.01 7.10
N GLN A 533 -20.69 -62.69 7.61
CA GLN A 533 -21.25 -63.40 8.77
C GLN A 533 -21.54 -64.88 8.46
N ALA A 534 -22.08 -65.17 7.28
CA ALA A 534 -22.35 -66.54 6.83
C ALA A 534 -21.05 -67.35 6.66
N LEU A 535 -20.03 -66.78 6.04
CA LEU A 535 -18.71 -67.40 5.87
C LEU A 535 -18.02 -67.66 7.21
N ASN A 536 -18.10 -66.72 8.16
CA ASN A 536 -17.58 -66.94 9.51
C ASN A 536 -18.35 -68.05 10.26
N ALA A 537 -19.68 -68.11 10.12
CA ALA A 537 -20.48 -69.19 10.69
C ALA A 537 -20.15 -70.55 10.06
N GLU A 538 -19.89 -70.60 8.76
CA GLU A 538 -19.47 -71.81 8.05
C GLU A 538 -18.08 -72.28 8.49
N ALA A 539 -17.11 -71.37 8.59
CA ALA A 539 -15.77 -71.67 9.09
C ALA A 539 -15.80 -72.20 10.54
N LEU A 540 -16.71 -71.71 11.38
CA LEU A 540 -16.96 -72.22 12.73
C LEU A 540 -17.54 -73.65 12.70
N SER A 541 -18.48 -73.93 11.81
CA SER A 541 -19.06 -75.28 11.65
C SER A 541 -18.04 -76.32 11.20
N GLN A 542 -17.07 -75.92 10.36
CA GLN A 542 -15.98 -76.78 9.91
C GLN A 542 -14.96 -77.06 11.02
N ARG A 543 -14.63 -76.07 11.86
CA ARG A 543 -13.78 -76.29 13.05
C ARG A 543 -14.41 -77.24 14.07
N HIS A 544 -15.72 -77.16 14.30
CA HIS A 544 -16.43 -78.10 15.17
C HIS A 544 -16.49 -79.54 14.62
N ARG A 545 -16.39 -79.73 13.30
CA ARG A 545 -16.28 -81.07 12.71
C ARG A 545 -14.90 -81.73 12.90
N VAL A 546 -13.85 -80.94 13.13
CA VAL A 546 -12.48 -81.45 13.35
C VAL A 546 -12.28 -81.89 14.82
N THR A 547 -13.08 -81.39 15.76
CA THR A 547 -13.04 -81.77 17.19
C THR A 547 -14.26 -82.60 17.63
N GLY A 548 -14.72 -83.52 16.78
CA GLY A 548 -15.69 -84.56 17.15
C GLY A 548 -14.99 -85.79 17.76
N PRO A 549 -15.66 -86.56 18.64
CA PRO A 549 -15.03 -87.54 19.53
C PRO A 549 -14.69 -88.82 18.78
N ASN A 550 -13.58 -88.83 18.03
CA ASN A 550 -12.90 -90.04 17.57
C ASN A 550 -11.51 -89.66 17.04
N ALA A 551 -10.57 -89.43 17.96
CA ALA A 551 -9.14 -89.47 17.67
C ALA A 551 -8.40 -89.98 18.91
N ALA A 552 -8.64 -91.26 19.24
CA ALA A 552 -7.71 -92.03 20.04
C ALA A 552 -6.59 -92.51 19.10
N GLY A 553 -5.33 -92.17 19.43
CA GLY A 553 -4.14 -92.80 18.86
C GLY A 553 -3.31 -91.92 17.93
N GLY A 554 -2.42 -91.12 18.50
CA GLY A 554 -1.34 -90.45 17.77
C GLY A 554 -0.42 -89.69 18.72
N ALA A 555 0.76 -90.22 18.98
CA ALA A 555 1.81 -89.61 19.78
C ALA A 555 2.26 -88.24 19.23
N PRO A 556 2.81 -87.33 20.06
CA PRO A 556 3.14 -85.97 19.64
C PRO A 556 4.40 -85.96 18.75
N PRO A 557 4.44 -85.18 17.65
CA PRO A 557 5.70 -84.82 17.06
C PRO A 557 6.37 -83.73 17.92
N SER A 558 7.66 -83.95 18.12
CA SER A 558 8.63 -83.16 18.86
C SER A 558 8.70 -81.69 18.42
N SER A 559 9.02 -80.86 19.39
CA SER A 559 9.53 -79.51 19.26
C SER A 559 10.67 -79.41 18.23
N ASP A 560 10.53 -78.53 17.25
CA ASP A 560 11.66 -77.81 16.68
C ASP A 560 11.33 -76.32 16.60
N VAL A 561 12.18 -75.58 17.31
CA VAL A 561 12.26 -74.14 17.42
C VAL A 561 13.11 -73.67 16.26
N GLU A 562 12.53 -72.92 15.32
CA GLU A 562 13.31 -72.00 14.47
C GLU A 562 12.78 -70.58 14.64
N ALA A 563 13.48 -69.87 15.53
CA ALA A 563 13.43 -68.42 15.63
C ALA A 563 14.10 -67.82 14.39
N VAL A 564 13.31 -67.22 13.50
CA VAL A 564 13.85 -66.27 12.51
C VAL A 564 13.51 -64.86 12.98
N THR A 565 14.58 -64.17 13.31
CA THR A 565 14.69 -62.83 13.84
C THR A 565 14.21 -61.75 12.88
N TYR A 566 13.70 -60.70 13.51
CA TYR A 566 13.33 -59.39 12.99
C TYR A 566 14.44 -58.77 12.11
N ASN A 567 14.11 -58.28 10.91
CA ASN A 567 14.94 -57.31 10.19
C ASN A 567 14.10 -56.06 9.88
N ALA A 568 14.21 -55.09 10.78
CA ALA A 568 13.88 -53.70 10.51
C ALA A 568 15.01 -53.07 9.67
N PRO A 569 14.70 -52.28 8.63
CA PRO A 569 15.71 -51.48 7.97
C PRO A 569 16.02 -50.23 8.79
N HIS A 570 17.20 -50.20 9.41
CA HIS A 570 17.87 -48.97 9.80
C HIS A 570 18.41 -48.26 8.55
N ALA A 571 17.93 -47.04 8.29
CA ALA A 571 18.65 -46.03 7.52
C ALA A 571 18.83 -44.80 8.43
N THR A 572 20.08 -44.38 8.50
CA THR A 572 20.73 -43.42 9.40
C THR A 572 20.26 -41.97 9.19
N PRO A 573 20.33 -41.11 10.22
CA PRO A 573 20.12 -39.67 10.06
C PRO A 573 21.42 -39.00 9.58
N GLN A 574 21.38 -38.35 8.42
CA GLN A 574 22.40 -37.37 8.02
C GLN A 574 22.10 -36.04 8.70
N ARG A 575 22.93 -35.71 9.69
CA ARG A 575 23.27 -34.34 10.04
C ARG A 575 24.18 -33.80 8.94
N ASP A 576 23.76 -32.73 8.27
CA ASP A 576 24.69 -31.75 7.72
C ASP A 576 24.37 -30.39 8.36
N ASN A 577 25.39 -29.87 9.04
CA ASN A 577 25.49 -28.48 9.42
C ASN A 577 25.98 -27.69 8.21
N GLN A 578 25.22 -26.68 7.77
CA GLN A 578 25.70 -25.34 7.43
C GLN A 578 24.53 -24.37 7.35
#